data_AF-A0A8J2QSW1-F1
#
_entry.id   AF-A0A8J2QSW1-F1
#
_cell.length_a   1.000
_cell.length_b   1.000
_cell.length_c   1.000
_cell.angle_alpha   90.00
_cell.angle_beta   90.00
_cell.angle_gamma   90.00
#
_symmetry.space_group_name_H-M   'P 1'
#
loop_
_entity.id
_entity.type
_entity.pdbx_description
1 polymer ?
#
loop_
_entity_poly.entity_id
_entity_poly.type
_entity_poly.pdbx_seq_one_letter_code
_entity_poly.pdbx_strand_id
1 'polypeptide(L)'
;MSCPAPTPDPCQQICPPQPPLPPCLVKPIMRRLHLNQTKRILAQALTLSCIAGACVYFFIGAPRRHKYKEYYARAELEDYGDEMARKGLFQAVPKESLKDNQHMKK
;
A
#
# COMPACT_ATOMS: atom_id res chain seq x y z
N MET A 1 -92.53 -35.97 -11.83
CA MET A 1 -91.59 -36.89 -11.16
C MET A 1 -90.32 -36.12 -10.88
N SER A 2 -90.06 -35.74 -9.63
CA SER A 2 -88.86 -34.99 -9.23
C SER A 2 -87.95 -35.90 -8.40
N CYS A 3 -86.73 -36.15 -8.87
CA CYS A 3 -85.68 -36.84 -8.13
C CYS A 3 -85.16 -35.93 -6.99
N PRO A 4 -84.82 -36.46 -5.81
CA PRO A 4 -84.14 -35.68 -4.78
C PRO A 4 -82.69 -35.42 -5.19
N ALA A 5 -82.18 -34.23 -4.85
CA ALA A 5 -80.81 -33.82 -5.14
C ALA A 5 -79.79 -34.63 -4.33
N PRO A 6 -78.66 -35.04 -4.92
CA PRO A 6 -77.60 -35.74 -4.20
C PRO A 6 -76.92 -34.80 -3.21
N THR A 7 -76.74 -35.27 -1.98
CA THR A 7 -75.95 -34.58 -0.95
C THR A 7 -74.49 -34.56 -1.36
N PRO A 8 -73.80 -33.40 -1.33
CA PRO A 8 -72.38 -33.35 -1.64
C PRO A 8 -71.56 -34.03 -0.55
N ASP A 9 -70.62 -34.89 -0.95
CA ASP A 9 -69.66 -35.52 -0.05
C ASP A 9 -68.86 -34.44 0.71
N PRO A 10 -68.61 -34.62 2.01
CA PRO A 10 -67.79 -33.68 2.77
C PRO A 10 -66.36 -33.78 2.26
N CYS A 11 -65.96 -32.82 1.42
CA CYS A 11 -64.58 -32.62 1.04
C CYS A 11 -63.74 -32.53 2.32
N GLN A 12 -62.92 -33.55 2.60
CA GLN A 12 -61.87 -33.40 3.61
C GLN A 12 -60.83 -32.41 3.07
N GLN A 13 -61.10 -31.12 3.26
CA GLN A 13 -60.14 -30.05 3.08
C GLN A 13 -59.12 -30.09 4.22
N ILE A 14 -58.25 -31.10 4.20
CA ILE A 14 -56.98 -31.01 4.91
C ILE A 14 -55.97 -30.48 3.89
N CYS A 15 -56.07 -29.19 3.61
CA CYS A 15 -54.98 -28.48 2.93
C CYS A 15 -53.80 -28.45 3.91
N PRO A 16 -52.59 -28.91 3.53
CA PRO A 16 -51.42 -28.68 4.36
C PRO A 16 -51.25 -27.17 4.58
N PRO A 17 -50.85 -26.73 5.80
CA PRO A 17 -50.68 -25.32 6.09
C PRO A 17 -49.67 -24.71 5.12
N GLN A 18 -49.98 -23.52 4.60
CA GLN A 18 -49.07 -22.80 3.71
C GLN A 18 -47.72 -22.57 4.42
N PRO A 19 -46.59 -22.75 3.72
CA PRO A 19 -45.28 -22.51 4.31
C PRO A 19 -45.18 -21.05 4.80
N PRO A 20 -44.42 -20.78 5.89
CA PRO A 20 -44.28 -19.44 6.42
C PRO A 20 -43.69 -18.52 5.36
N LEU A 21 -44.27 -17.32 5.25
CA LEU A 21 -43.79 -16.28 4.33
C LEU A 21 -42.32 -15.96 4.65
N PRO A 22 -41.44 -15.79 3.65
CA PRO A 22 -40.05 -15.45 3.89
C PRO A 22 -39.98 -14.11 4.65
N PRO A 23 -38.97 -13.93 5.54
CA PRO A 23 -38.81 -12.69 6.28
C PRO A 23 -38.73 -11.50 5.33
N CYS A 24 -39.50 -10.44 5.62
CA CYS A 24 -39.59 -9.28 4.76
C CYS A 24 -38.22 -8.59 4.67
N LEU A 25 -37.56 -8.69 3.50
CA LEU A 25 -36.31 -8.00 3.21
C LEU A 25 -36.53 -6.49 3.27
N VAL A 26 -35.79 -5.80 4.14
CA VAL A 26 -35.85 -4.34 4.26
C VAL A 26 -35.35 -3.71 2.97
N LYS A 27 -36.07 -2.69 2.48
CA LYS A 27 -35.72 -2.02 1.23
C LYS A 27 -34.33 -1.35 1.34
N PRO A 28 -33.38 -1.63 0.43
CA PRO A 28 -32.07 -1.02 0.46
C PRO A 28 -32.14 0.47 0.09
N ILE A 29 -31.09 1.21 0.42
CA ILE A 29 -30.96 2.62 0.05
C ILE A 29 -30.86 2.73 -1.47
N MET A 30 -31.90 3.24 -2.12
CA MET A 30 -31.98 3.34 -3.59
C MET A 30 -31.59 4.71 -4.15
N ARG A 31 -31.33 5.70 -3.30
CA ARG A 31 -31.02 7.08 -3.72
C ARG A 31 -29.56 7.42 -3.45
N ARG A 32 -28.96 8.21 -4.35
CA ARG A 32 -27.61 8.79 -4.22
C ARG A 32 -26.47 7.76 -4.10
N LEU A 33 -26.65 6.57 -4.67
CA LEU A 33 -25.65 5.49 -4.62
C LEU A 33 -24.28 5.96 -5.16
N HIS A 34 -24.29 6.62 -6.33
CA HIS A 34 -23.08 7.12 -6.97
C HIS A 34 -22.37 8.20 -6.14
N LEU A 35 -23.10 9.19 -5.61
CA LEU A 35 -22.51 10.25 -4.78
C LEU A 35 -21.84 9.69 -3.52
N ASN A 36 -22.46 8.68 -2.88
CA ASN A 36 -21.88 8.03 -1.70
C ASN A 36 -20.62 7.24 -2.06
N GLN A 37 -20.62 6.57 -3.21
CA GLN A 37 -19.44 5.86 -3.71
C GLN A 37 -18.30 6.84 -4.02
N THR A 38 -18.57 7.93 -4.75
CA THR A 38 -17.58 8.93 -5.10
C THR A 38 -16.95 9.57 -3.87
N LYS A 39 -17.73 9.91 -2.83
CA LYS A 39 -17.18 10.43 -1.57
C LYS A 39 -16.21 9.47 -0.90
N ARG A 40 -16.52 8.17 -0.89
CA ARG A 40 -15.63 7.14 -0.33
C ARG A 40 -14.34 7.01 -1.13
N ILE A 41 -14.45 6.99 -2.46
CA ILE A 41 -13.28 6.90 -3.35
C ILE A 41 -12.40 8.15 -3.18
N LEU A 42 -12.99 9.34 -3.09
CA LEU A 42 -12.22 10.58 -2.93
C LEU A 42 -11.45 10.59 -1.60
N ALA A 43 -12.09 10.16 -0.51
CA ALA A 43 -11.44 10.02 0.78
C ALA A 43 -10.28 9.00 0.73
N GLN A 44 -10.51 7.84 0.11
CA GLN A 44 -9.46 6.82 -0.08
C GLN A 44 -8.30 7.36 -0.91
N ALA A 45 -8.58 8.01 -2.04
CA ALA A 45 -7.55 8.58 -2.90
C ALA A 45 -6.67 9.60 -2.16
N LEU A 46 -7.28 10.45 -1.33
CA LEU A 46 -6.55 11.44 -0.54
C LEU A 46 -5.65 10.75 0.50
N THR A 47 -6.18 9.73 1.21
CA THR A 47 -5.36 8.98 2.17
C THR A 47 -4.20 8.24 1.51
N LEU A 48 -4.43 7.60 0.37
CA LEU A 48 -3.39 6.88 -0.37
C LEU A 48 -2.33 7.81 -0.94
N SER A 49 -2.72 9.00 -1.41
CA SER A 49 -1.78 10.03 -1.88
C SER A 49 -0.84 10.49 -0.76
N CYS A 50 -1.37 10.78 0.43
CA CYS A 50 -0.57 11.14 1.59
C CYS A 50 0.38 10.00 2.01
N ILE A 51 -0.09 8.75 2.02
CA ILE A 51 0.73 7.58 2.35
C ILE A 51 1.85 7.41 1.32
N ALA A 52 1.56 7.53 0.02
CA ALA A 52 2.56 7.41 -1.03
C ALA A 52 3.67 8.47 -0.88
N GLY A 53 3.30 9.73 -0.61
CA GLY A 53 4.25 10.80 -0.33
C GLY A 53 5.13 10.51 0.90
N ALA A 54 4.52 10.02 1.98
CA ALA A 54 5.25 9.62 3.19
C ALA A 54 6.23 8.47 2.91
N CYS A 55 5.81 7.45 2.15
CA CYS A 55 6.66 6.32 1.78
C CYS A 55 7.92 6.79 1.02
N VAL A 56 7.78 7.68 0.04
CA VAL A 56 8.94 8.21 -0.70
C VAL A 56 9.89 8.96 0.22
N TYR A 57 9.35 9.78 1.14
CA TYR A 57 10.17 10.51 2.09
C TYR A 57 10.97 9.58 3.03
N PHE A 58 10.30 8.60 3.65
CA PHE A 58 10.92 7.72 4.63
C PHE A 58 11.82 6.64 4.02
N PHE A 59 11.43 6.03 2.90
CA PHE A 59 12.19 4.92 2.31
C PHE A 59 13.30 5.37 1.37
N ILE A 60 13.20 6.57 0.79
CA ILE A 60 14.20 7.05 -0.17
C ILE A 60 14.91 8.29 0.40
N GLY A 61 14.14 9.31 0.79
CA GLY A 61 14.69 10.60 1.21
C GLY A 61 15.52 10.53 2.49
N ALA A 62 14.97 9.93 3.55
CA ALA A 62 15.60 9.82 4.85
C ALA A 62 16.89 8.98 4.84
N PRO A 63 16.93 7.73 4.32
CA PRO A 63 18.15 6.93 4.32
C PRO A 63 19.24 7.56 3.46
N ARG A 64 18.88 8.23 2.35
CA ARG A 64 19.85 8.99 1.55
C ARG A 64 20.52 10.06 2.41
N ARG A 65 19.72 10.93 3.04
CA ARG A 65 20.25 12.01 3.89
C ARG A 65 21.08 11.48 5.06
N HIS A 66 20.65 10.37 5.68
CA HIS A 66 21.38 9.74 6.77
C HIS A 66 22.74 9.21 6.31
N LYS A 67 22.79 8.46 5.20
CA LYS A 67 24.05 7.94 4.65
C LYS A 67 25.04 9.05 4.28
N TYR A 68 24.57 10.13 3.65
CA TYR A 68 25.43 11.28 3.37
C TYR A 68 25.95 11.92 4.65
N LYS A 69 25.08 12.12 5.66
CA LYS A 69 25.48 12.68 6.95
C LYS A 69 26.51 11.79 7.65
N GLU A 70 26.30 10.48 7.68
CA GLU A 70 27.24 9.52 8.27
C GLU A 70 28.57 9.49 7.53
N TYR A 71 28.54 9.53 6.20
CA TYR A 71 29.74 9.60 5.38
C TYR A 71 30.57 10.82 5.76
N TYR A 72 30.00 12.03 5.76
CA TYR A 72 30.76 13.23 6.12
C TYR A 72 31.14 13.33 7.61
N ALA A 73 30.42 12.63 8.49
CA ALA A 73 30.76 12.61 9.91
C ALA A 73 31.93 11.65 10.24
N ARG A 74 32.13 10.60 9.43
CA ARG A 74 33.16 9.56 9.68
C ARG A 74 34.27 9.54 8.63
N ALA A 75 34.09 10.18 7.48
CA ALA A 75 35.10 10.14 6.43
C ALA A 75 36.31 10.97 6.82
N GLU A 76 37.43 10.30 7.06
CA GLU A 76 38.76 10.90 7.05
C GLU A 76 39.13 11.13 5.57
N LEU A 77 38.68 12.27 5.05
CA LEU A 77 38.80 12.62 3.62
C LEU A 77 40.25 12.67 3.14
N GLU A 78 41.18 12.95 4.05
CA GLU A 78 42.63 12.99 3.79
C GLU A 78 43.18 11.59 3.51
N ASP A 79 42.84 10.59 4.33
CA ASP A 79 43.26 9.20 4.15
C ASP A 79 42.72 8.62 2.83
N TYR A 80 41.47 8.94 2.48
CA TYR A 80 40.91 8.56 1.18
C TYR A 80 41.63 9.24 0.01
N GLY A 81 42.01 10.51 0.16
CA GLY A 81 42.80 11.24 -0.83
C GLY A 81 44.16 10.58 -1.06
N ASP A 82 44.85 10.22 0.01
CA ASP A 82 46.13 9.53 -0.02
C ASP A 82 46.04 8.13 -0.65
N GLU A 83 44.97 7.38 -0.36
CA GLU A 83 44.72 6.11 -1.02
C GLU A 83 44.48 6.26 -2.53
N MET A 84 43.69 7.26 -2.94
CA MET A 84 43.43 7.52 -4.36
C MET A 84 44.69 7.99 -5.09
N ALA A 85 45.51 8.80 -4.43
CA ALA A 85 46.80 9.24 -4.95
C ALA A 85 47.75 8.05 -5.10
N ARG A 86 47.83 7.14 -4.11
CA ARG A 86 48.62 5.89 -4.21
C ARG A 86 48.15 4.97 -5.33
N LYS A 87 46.84 4.89 -5.58
CA LYS A 87 46.28 4.16 -6.72
C LYS A 87 46.59 4.86 -8.07
N GLY A 88 47.08 6.10 -8.01
CA GLY A 88 47.46 6.93 -9.14
C GLY A 88 46.27 7.33 -9.99
N LEU A 89 45.14 7.63 -9.34
CA LEU A 89 43.93 8.14 -9.98
C LEU A 89 44.12 9.57 -10.48
N PHE A 90 44.98 10.35 -9.83
CA PHE A 90 45.19 11.76 -10.14
C PHE A 90 46.29 11.93 -11.18
N GLN A 91 45.98 12.62 -12.28
CA GLN A 91 46.97 13.05 -13.27
C GLN A 91 47.94 14.10 -12.68
N ALA A 92 47.46 14.90 -11.72
CA ALA A 92 48.23 15.94 -11.05
C ALA A 92 49.27 15.39 -10.06
N VAL A 93 49.15 14.13 -9.61
CA VAL A 93 50.09 13.49 -8.68
C VAL A 93 50.73 12.31 -9.41
N PRO A 94 51.96 12.47 -9.93
CA PRO A 94 52.67 11.38 -10.59
C PRO A 94 52.93 10.24 -9.59
N LYS A 95 52.73 8.98 -10.01
CA LYS A 95 52.99 7.80 -9.16
C LYS A 95 54.44 7.75 -8.62
N GLU A 96 55.37 8.38 -9.33
CA GLU A 96 56.78 8.54 -8.96
C GLU A 96 56.94 9.31 -7.64
N SER A 97 56.22 10.43 -7.44
CA SER A 97 56.38 11.31 -6.27
C SER A 97 55.88 10.70 -4.95
N LEU A 98 55.13 9.60 -5.03
CA LEU A 98 54.61 8.86 -3.88
C LEU A 98 55.58 7.79 -3.36
N LYS A 99 56.49 7.28 -4.19
CA LYS A 99 57.51 6.30 -3.75
C LYS A 99 58.50 6.95 -2.79
N ASP A 100 58.83 8.21 -3.00
CA ASP A 100 59.77 8.96 -2.15
C ASP A 100 59.22 9.24 -0.75
N ASN A 101 57.90 9.19 -0.52
CA ASN A 101 57.30 9.45 0.80
C ASN A 101 57.21 8.19 1.70
N GLN A 102 57.63 7.01 1.23
CA GLN A 102 57.58 5.78 2.02
C GLN A 102 58.60 5.74 3.17
N HIS A 103 59.63 6.61 3.17
CA HIS A 103 60.65 6.68 4.22
C HIS A 103 60.22 7.45 5.48
N MET A 104 59.08 8.17 5.45
CA MET A 104 58.58 8.99 6.56
C MET A 104 57.60 8.26 7.49
N LYS A 105 57.21 7.01 7.20
CA LYS A 105 56.47 6.17 8.15
C LYS A 105 57.46 5.59 9.16
N LYS A 106 57.64 6.28 10.29
CA LYS A 106 58.24 5.75 11.51
C LYS A 106 57.37 6.12 12.71
#